data_AF-A0A9Q1FQU8-F1
#
_entry.id   AF-A0A9Q1FQU8-F1
#
_cell.length_a   1.000
_cell.length_b   1.000
_cell.length_c   1.000
_cell.angle_alpha   90.00
_cell.angle_beta   90.00
_cell.angle_gamma   90.00
#
_symmetry.space_group_name_H-M   'P 1'
#
loop_
_entity.id
_entity.type
_entity.pdbx_description
1 polymer ?
#
loop_
_entity_poly.entity_id
_entity_poly.type
_entity_poly.pdbx_seq_one_letter_code
_entity_poly.pdbx_strand_id
1 'polypeptide(L)'
;MAASGYTDLREKLKSMTPHRDNYKNKNSDHSNGSKRKFHDSEEDMSDPEEQREVEARKVKSGITQVNIFSTEECAAIEGKIDEVVSKGEKGLYREHTVDRAPLRNKYFFGEGYTYGSQLEKRGPGQERLYSKGEVDDIPNWVHELVIKKLVASGVVPEDFVNSAVINDYQPGGCIVSHVDPIHIFERPIVSVSFFSDSALCFGCKFQFKPIRVSEPVLFLPVRRGSVTVLSGYAADEITHCIRPQDIKERRAVIILRKTRPDAPRLEVNLPSNAIPPVSPPERRQILKAKRSHRKADPDAAHRPRILEMDKEENRRSVVPRHRRRSDSSSENFWRRSEATRSYNDPDDSPNSARKVKMRRH
;
A
#
# COMPACT_ATOMS: atom_id res chain seq x y z
N MET A 1 -3.25 -52.07 -16.19
CA MET A 1 -4.67 -51.91 -15.80
C MET A 1 -4.73 -52.13 -14.29
N ALA A 2 -5.40 -51.36 -13.43
CA ALA A 2 -6.42 -50.33 -13.61
C ALA A 2 -6.31 -49.28 -12.48
N ALA A 3 -6.83 -48.09 -12.77
CA ALA A 3 -6.84 -46.91 -11.93
C ALA A 3 -7.85 -47.01 -10.77
N SER A 4 -7.49 -46.49 -9.59
CA SER A 4 -8.45 -46.18 -8.52
C SER A 4 -8.96 -44.75 -8.70
N GLY A 5 -10.26 -44.64 -8.98
CA GLY A 5 -10.95 -43.38 -9.23
C GLY A 5 -11.17 -42.55 -7.95
N TYR A 6 -10.90 -41.26 -8.06
CA TYR A 6 -11.33 -40.25 -7.09
C TYR A 6 -12.80 -39.90 -7.38
N THR A 7 -13.67 -40.06 -6.38
CA THR A 7 -15.08 -39.61 -6.47
C THR A 7 -15.16 -38.10 -6.27
N ASP A 8 -15.85 -37.41 -7.19
CA ASP A 8 -16.11 -35.98 -7.19
C ASP A 8 -16.98 -35.57 -5.98
N LEU A 9 -16.49 -34.61 -5.18
CA LEU A 9 -17.18 -34.02 -4.03
C LEU A 9 -18.54 -33.42 -4.41
N ARG A 10 -18.74 -33.07 -5.69
CA ARG A 10 -20.01 -32.53 -6.23
C ARG A 10 -21.15 -33.55 -6.23
N GLU A 11 -20.86 -34.84 -6.41
CA GLU A 11 -21.90 -35.89 -6.37
C GLU A 11 -22.36 -36.17 -4.94
N LYS A 12 -21.44 -36.08 -3.97
CA LYS A 12 -21.72 -36.33 -2.55
C LYS A 12 -22.61 -35.26 -1.91
N LEU A 13 -22.61 -34.03 -2.46
CA LEU A 13 -23.47 -32.93 -2.03
C LEU A 13 -24.88 -33.00 -2.62
N LYS A 14 -25.07 -33.66 -3.77
CA LYS A 14 -26.40 -33.84 -4.38
C LYS A 14 -27.23 -34.95 -3.73
N SER A 15 -26.60 -35.91 -3.06
CA SER A 15 -27.29 -37.02 -2.38
C SER A 15 -27.83 -36.68 -0.99
N MET A 16 -27.54 -35.48 -0.47
CA MET A 16 -27.90 -35.08 0.91
C MET A 16 -29.09 -34.11 1.00
N THR A 17 -29.75 -33.76 -0.10
CA THR A 17 -30.96 -32.91 -0.08
C THR A 17 -32.20 -33.74 -0.43
N PRO A 18 -33.16 -33.94 0.49
CA PRO A 18 -34.40 -34.61 0.14
C PRO A 18 -35.25 -33.70 -0.77
N HIS A 19 -35.44 -34.15 -2.01
CA HIS A 19 -36.48 -33.67 -2.92
C HIS A 19 -37.84 -33.84 -2.23
N ARG A 20 -38.59 -32.75 -2.07
CA ARG A 20 -40.01 -32.79 -1.70
C ARG A 20 -40.80 -32.20 -2.85
N ASP A 21 -41.03 -33.02 -3.87
CA ASP A 21 -42.06 -32.76 -4.89
C ASP A 21 -43.33 -33.56 -4.59
N ASN A 22 -44.45 -32.93 -4.95
CA ASN A 22 -45.82 -33.44 -5.04
C ASN A 22 -46.64 -33.59 -3.74
N TYR A 23 -47.49 -32.58 -3.49
CA TYR A 23 -48.90 -32.84 -3.14
C TYR A 23 -49.81 -31.81 -3.83
N LYS A 24 -50.80 -32.32 -4.57
CA LYS A 24 -51.83 -31.60 -5.34
C LYS A 24 -52.88 -30.94 -4.44
N ASN A 25 -53.39 -29.80 -4.93
CA ASN A 25 -54.74 -29.21 -4.82
C ASN A 25 -55.54 -29.28 -3.50
N LYS A 26 -55.88 -28.08 -2.98
CA LYS A 26 -57.26 -27.74 -2.60
C LYS A 26 -57.50 -26.22 -2.62
N ASN A 27 -58.58 -25.83 -3.28
CA ASN A 27 -59.17 -24.48 -3.30
C ASN A 27 -59.58 -24.00 -1.90
N SER A 28 -59.34 -22.71 -1.60
CA SER A 28 -60.26 -21.85 -0.83
C SER A 28 -59.79 -20.38 -0.89
N ASP A 29 -60.33 -19.67 -1.87
CA ASP A 29 -61.01 -18.37 -1.77
C ASP A 29 -60.82 -17.43 -0.55
N HIS A 30 -60.67 -16.13 -0.88
CA HIS A 30 -60.86 -14.89 -0.11
C HIS A 30 -59.85 -14.48 0.99
N SER A 31 -59.05 -13.43 0.73
CA SER A 31 -59.31 -12.07 1.29
C SER A 31 -58.12 -11.09 1.12
N ASN A 32 -58.51 -9.83 0.93
CA ASN A 32 -57.73 -8.62 0.69
C ASN A 32 -56.53 -8.38 1.63
N GLY A 33 -55.42 -7.86 1.08
CA GLY A 33 -54.33 -7.31 1.88
C GLY A 33 -53.26 -6.59 1.04
N SER A 34 -53.52 -5.31 0.72
CA SER A 34 -52.58 -4.24 0.34
C SER A 34 -51.19 -4.64 -0.20
N LYS A 35 -51.05 -4.59 -1.53
CA LYS A 35 -49.77 -4.43 -2.23
C LYS A 35 -49.09 -3.13 -1.81
N ARG A 36 -48.15 -3.20 -0.87
CA ARG A 36 -47.08 -2.20 -0.76
C ARG A 36 -46.14 -2.42 -1.96
N LYS A 37 -46.30 -1.58 -2.99
CA LYS A 37 -45.29 -1.42 -4.05
C LYS A 37 -44.00 -0.99 -3.36
N PHE A 38 -43.09 -1.93 -3.14
CA PHE A 38 -41.69 -1.59 -2.95
C PHE A 38 -41.27 -0.89 -4.24
N HIS A 39 -40.93 0.39 -4.10
CA HIS A 39 -40.35 1.20 -5.13
C HIS A 39 -39.03 0.55 -5.49
N ASP A 40 -38.98 0.03 -6.71
CA ASP A 40 -37.81 -0.52 -7.39
C ASP A 40 -36.79 0.62 -7.48
N SER A 41 -35.91 0.73 -6.48
CA SER A 41 -34.67 1.44 -6.68
C SER A 41 -33.89 0.57 -7.65
N GLU A 42 -33.69 1.07 -8.86
CA GLU A 42 -32.74 0.54 -9.85
C GLU A 42 -31.33 0.52 -9.23
N GLU A 43 -31.10 -0.42 -8.30
CA GLU A 43 -29.78 -0.81 -7.85
C GLU A 43 -29.15 -1.45 -9.07
N ASP A 44 -28.19 -0.72 -9.64
CA ASP A 44 -27.25 -1.10 -10.69
C ASP A 44 -26.92 -2.62 -10.66
N MET A 45 -27.73 -3.43 -11.34
CA MET A 45 -27.56 -4.87 -11.52
C MET A 45 -26.52 -5.14 -12.63
N SER A 46 -25.46 -4.34 -12.69
CA SER A 46 -24.34 -4.62 -13.59
C SER A 46 -23.68 -5.93 -13.15
N ASP A 47 -23.48 -6.85 -14.09
CA ASP A 47 -22.73 -8.09 -13.84
C ASP A 47 -21.34 -7.74 -13.26
N PRO A 48 -20.92 -8.31 -12.13
CA PRO A 48 -19.58 -8.08 -11.58
C PRO A 48 -18.44 -8.29 -12.59
N GLU A 49 -18.62 -9.19 -13.57
CA GLU A 49 -17.65 -9.37 -14.66
C GLU A 49 -17.61 -8.17 -15.60
N GLU A 50 -18.78 -7.64 -15.97
CA GLU A 50 -18.89 -6.45 -16.81
C GLU A 50 -18.28 -5.22 -16.13
N GLN A 51 -18.52 -5.06 -14.83
CA GLN A 51 -17.94 -3.95 -14.06
C GLN A 51 -16.40 -4.04 -14.00
N ARG A 52 -15.86 -5.24 -13.80
CA ARG A 52 -14.41 -5.48 -13.85
C ARG A 52 -13.84 -5.19 -15.23
N GLU A 53 -14.56 -5.54 -16.30
CA GLU A 53 -14.10 -5.28 -17.67
C GLU A 53 -14.09 -3.77 -17.99
N VAL A 54 -15.14 -3.04 -17.59
CA VAL A 54 -15.20 -1.58 -17.70
C VAL A 54 -14.03 -0.94 -16.97
N GLU A 55 -13.75 -1.39 -15.75
CA GLU A 55 -12.61 -0.90 -14.98
C GLU A 55 -11.28 -1.24 -15.68
N ALA A 56 -11.10 -2.47 -16.15
CA ALA A 56 -9.91 -2.88 -16.88
C ALA A 56 -9.67 -2.06 -18.16
N ARG A 57 -10.72 -1.62 -18.86
CA ARG A 57 -10.60 -0.69 -20.00
C ARG A 57 -10.07 0.67 -19.57
N LYS A 58 -10.54 1.21 -18.44
CA LYS A 58 -9.99 2.46 -17.88
C LYS A 58 -8.52 2.31 -17.53
N VAL A 59 -8.14 1.20 -16.89
CA VAL A 59 -6.72 0.91 -16.59
C VAL A 59 -5.90 0.85 -17.88
N LYS A 60 -6.34 0.10 -18.90
CA LYS A 60 -5.63 0.01 -20.19
C LYS A 60 -5.45 1.36 -20.87
N SER A 61 -6.41 2.28 -20.74
CA SER A 61 -6.32 3.63 -21.32
C SER A 61 -5.14 4.45 -20.78
N GLY A 62 -4.67 4.14 -19.56
CA GLY A 62 -3.52 4.77 -18.91
C GLY A 62 -2.19 4.04 -19.11
N ILE A 63 -2.16 2.96 -19.89
CA ILE A 63 -0.97 2.12 -20.08
C ILE A 63 -0.50 2.22 -21.53
N THR A 64 0.80 2.45 -21.71
CA THR A 64 1.49 2.25 -22.98
C THR A 64 2.67 1.29 -22.77
N GLN A 65 2.81 0.29 -23.64
CA GLN A 65 3.97 -0.62 -23.65
C GLN A 65 4.70 -0.54 -24.98
N VAL A 66 6.03 -0.41 -24.92
CA VAL A 66 6.91 -0.43 -26.09
C VAL A 66 8.10 -1.35 -25.83
N ASN A 67 8.58 -2.01 -26.88
CA ASN A 67 9.77 -2.86 -26.83
C ASN A 67 10.87 -2.18 -27.63
N ILE A 68 11.73 -1.44 -26.94
CA ILE A 68 12.81 -0.67 -27.58
C ILE A 68 14.19 -1.24 -27.28
N PHE A 69 14.33 -2.10 -26.26
CA PHE A 69 15.61 -2.69 -25.87
C PHE A 69 15.80 -4.06 -26.51
N SER A 70 16.93 -4.28 -27.15
CA SER A 70 17.33 -5.60 -27.68
C SER A 70 17.81 -6.52 -26.57
N THR A 71 17.93 -7.81 -26.88
CA THR A 71 18.45 -8.83 -25.96
C THR A 71 19.86 -8.49 -25.47
N GLU A 72 20.71 -7.96 -26.35
CA GLU A 72 22.10 -7.58 -26.09
C GLU A 72 22.17 -6.34 -25.21
N GLU A 73 21.33 -5.34 -25.48
CA GLU A 73 21.24 -4.13 -24.64
C GLU A 73 20.72 -4.47 -23.25
N CYS A 74 19.72 -5.34 -23.15
CA CYS A 74 19.27 -5.86 -21.86
C CYS A 74 20.41 -6.55 -21.11
N ALA A 75 21.22 -7.37 -21.77
CA ALA A 75 22.35 -8.06 -21.13
C ALA A 75 23.41 -7.06 -20.63
N ALA A 76 23.71 -6.01 -21.40
CA ALA A 76 24.64 -4.96 -20.99
C ALA A 76 24.12 -4.19 -19.75
N ILE A 77 22.82 -3.85 -19.74
CA ILE A 77 22.18 -3.17 -18.61
C ILE A 77 22.12 -4.09 -17.38
N GLU A 78 21.81 -5.37 -17.56
CA GLU A 78 21.78 -6.38 -16.48
C GLU A 78 23.15 -6.51 -15.81
N GLY A 79 24.24 -6.53 -16.58
CA GLY A 79 25.60 -6.47 -16.03
C GLY A 79 25.85 -5.23 -15.17
N LYS A 80 25.28 -4.07 -15.55
CA LYS A 80 25.33 -2.85 -14.73
C LYS A 80 24.45 -2.90 -13.48
N ILE A 81 23.30 -3.55 -13.55
CA ILE A 81 22.49 -3.81 -12.36
C ILE A 81 23.25 -4.71 -11.38
N ASP A 82 23.98 -5.72 -11.85
CA ASP A 82 24.83 -6.57 -10.99
C ASP A 82 25.96 -5.78 -10.32
N GLU A 83 26.59 -4.84 -11.03
CA GLU A 83 27.56 -3.91 -10.44
C GLU A 83 26.93 -3.06 -9.32
N VAL A 84 25.69 -2.57 -9.50
CA VAL A 84 24.95 -1.84 -8.48
C VAL A 84 24.69 -2.73 -7.26
N VAL A 85 24.20 -3.96 -7.46
CA VAL A 85 23.94 -4.89 -6.36
C VAL A 85 25.23 -5.18 -5.57
N SER A 86 26.33 -5.47 -6.27
CA SER A 86 27.64 -5.72 -5.64
C SER A 86 28.15 -4.52 -4.84
N LYS A 87 28.03 -3.29 -5.38
CA LYS A 87 28.39 -2.06 -4.66
C LYS A 87 27.53 -1.84 -3.42
N GLY A 88 26.22 -2.12 -3.54
CA GLY A 88 25.29 -2.09 -2.43
C GLY A 88 25.72 -3.04 -1.31
N GLU A 89 25.98 -4.30 -1.62
CA GLU A 89 26.46 -5.32 -0.66
C GLU A 89 27.77 -4.93 0.04
N LYS A 90 28.68 -4.27 -0.68
CA LYS A 90 29.94 -3.75 -0.14
C LYS A 90 29.77 -2.47 0.69
N GLY A 91 28.56 -1.92 0.78
CA GLY A 91 28.30 -0.68 1.53
C GLY A 91 28.91 0.57 0.89
N LEU A 92 29.07 0.58 -0.43
CA LEU A 92 29.70 1.68 -1.17
C LEU A 92 28.73 2.81 -1.57
N TYR A 93 27.47 2.68 -1.18
CA TYR A 93 26.43 3.69 -1.40
C TYR A 93 26.06 4.40 -0.10
N ARG A 94 25.46 5.58 -0.25
CA ARG A 94 24.86 6.33 0.87
C ARG A 94 23.77 5.49 1.55
N GLU A 95 23.49 5.80 2.81
CA GLU A 95 22.56 5.04 3.64
C GLU A 95 21.18 4.90 2.98
N HIS A 96 20.61 6.02 2.51
CA HIS A 96 19.27 6.05 1.93
C HIS A 96 19.19 5.60 0.46
N THR A 97 20.34 5.29 -0.16
CA THR A 97 20.38 4.71 -1.49
C THR A 97 19.89 3.27 -1.48
N VAL A 98 20.14 2.49 -0.42
CA VAL A 98 19.88 1.04 -0.42
C VAL A 98 18.84 0.65 0.63
N ASP A 99 17.65 0.25 0.19
CA ASP A 99 16.67 -0.42 1.05
C ASP A 99 16.71 -1.94 0.83
N ARG A 100 16.82 -2.70 1.92
CA ARG A 100 16.87 -4.17 1.87
C ARG A 100 15.64 -4.76 2.51
N ALA A 101 14.91 -5.56 1.73
CA ALA A 101 13.85 -6.43 2.23
C ALA A 101 14.17 -7.90 1.88
N PRO A 102 13.55 -8.89 2.58
CA PRO A 102 13.97 -10.29 2.46
C PRO A 102 14.06 -10.86 1.03
N LEU A 103 13.16 -10.45 0.13
CA LEU A 103 13.09 -10.94 -1.25
C LEU A 103 13.11 -9.80 -2.28
N ARG A 104 13.42 -8.57 -1.85
CA ARG A 104 13.48 -7.42 -2.74
C ARG A 104 14.40 -6.35 -2.17
N ASN A 105 15.41 -5.97 -2.93
CA ASN A 105 16.20 -4.77 -2.64
C ASN A 105 15.74 -3.62 -3.52
N LYS A 106 15.82 -2.39 -3.00
CA LYS A 106 15.63 -1.17 -3.78
C LYS A 106 16.90 -0.32 -3.72
N TYR A 107 17.22 0.28 -4.86
CA TYR A 107 18.33 1.21 -5.02
C TYR A 107 17.79 2.54 -5.54
N PHE A 108 17.85 3.60 -4.72
CA PHE A 108 17.36 4.94 -5.06
C PHE A 108 18.50 5.80 -5.57
N PHE A 109 18.35 6.37 -6.76
CA PHE A 109 19.31 7.31 -7.33
C PHE A 109 18.65 8.62 -7.77
N GLY A 110 19.37 9.73 -7.63
CA GLY A 110 18.91 11.09 -7.85
C GLY A 110 18.01 11.59 -6.73
N GLU A 111 16.84 10.97 -6.56
CA GLU A 111 15.87 11.29 -5.52
C GLU A 111 15.32 10.02 -4.86
N GLY A 112 15.33 10.00 -3.54
CA GLY A 112 14.70 8.98 -2.70
C GLY A 112 13.64 9.58 -1.79
N TYR A 113 12.77 8.74 -1.25
CA TYR A 113 11.66 9.17 -0.39
C TYR A 113 11.39 8.17 0.72
N THR A 114 10.79 8.66 1.80
CA THR A 114 10.33 7.83 2.92
C THR A 114 9.10 7.02 2.54
N TYR A 115 9.01 5.80 3.07
CA TYR A 115 7.83 4.96 2.92
C TYR A 115 7.69 3.94 4.06
N GLY A 116 6.51 3.32 4.14
CA GLY A 116 6.25 2.22 5.07
C GLY A 116 6.49 2.61 6.52
N SER A 117 7.40 1.92 7.21
CA SER A 117 7.71 2.13 8.62
C SER A 117 8.48 3.42 8.90
N GLN A 118 9.00 4.11 7.87
CA GLN A 118 9.74 5.36 8.01
C GLN A 118 8.83 6.59 8.14
N LEU A 119 7.52 6.43 7.98
CA LEU A 119 6.55 7.51 8.06
C LEU A 119 6.20 7.79 9.54
N GLU A 120 6.33 9.05 9.98
CA GLU A 120 5.92 9.48 11.32
C GLU A 120 4.42 9.24 11.57
N LYS A 121 3.61 9.49 10.55
CA LYS A 121 2.18 9.20 10.51
C LYS A 121 1.89 8.29 9.33
N ARG A 122 1.14 7.21 9.60
CA ARG A 122 0.71 6.28 8.55
C ARG A 122 -0.43 6.89 7.74
N GLY A 123 -0.40 6.65 6.43
CA GLY A 123 -1.45 7.06 5.51
C GLY A 123 -0.84 7.61 4.22
N PRO A 124 -1.60 7.54 3.11
CA PRO A 124 -1.16 8.14 1.85
C PRO A 124 -0.92 9.64 2.02
N GLY A 125 0.10 10.19 1.34
CA GLY A 125 0.41 11.61 1.38
C GLY A 125 1.43 12.00 2.46
N GLN A 126 1.92 11.05 3.24
CA GLN A 126 2.90 11.31 4.31
C GLN A 126 4.34 11.03 3.86
N GLU A 127 4.53 10.44 2.69
CA GLU A 127 5.83 10.27 2.06
C GLU A 127 6.50 11.63 1.88
N ARG A 128 7.81 11.69 2.10
CA ARG A 128 8.65 12.87 1.94
C ARG A 128 9.89 12.50 1.17
N LEU A 129 10.34 13.37 0.26
CA LEU A 129 11.67 13.24 -0.32
C LEU A 129 12.73 13.36 0.80
N TYR A 130 13.81 12.60 0.70
CA TYR A 130 14.97 12.83 1.57
C TYR A 130 15.59 14.20 1.27
N SER A 131 16.42 14.72 2.17
CA SER A 131 17.24 15.91 1.88
C SER A 131 18.09 15.70 0.63
N LYS A 132 18.38 16.79 -0.10
CA LYS A 132 19.24 16.71 -1.30
C LYS A 132 20.61 16.16 -0.91
N GLY A 133 21.11 15.17 -1.67
CA GLY A 133 22.39 14.53 -1.41
C GLY A 133 22.36 13.33 -0.44
N GLU A 134 21.19 12.95 0.09
CA GLU A 134 21.07 11.76 0.96
C GLU A 134 21.08 10.43 0.19
N VAL A 135 20.74 10.45 -1.10
CA VAL A 135 20.86 9.33 -2.02
C VAL A 135 21.94 9.61 -3.06
N ASP A 136 22.53 8.58 -3.64
CA ASP A 136 23.54 8.69 -4.69
C ASP A 136 22.94 9.28 -5.98
N ASP A 137 23.78 9.92 -6.78
CA ASP A 137 23.37 10.45 -8.09
C ASP A 137 23.00 9.32 -9.06
N ILE A 138 22.20 9.64 -10.09
CA ILE A 138 21.87 8.68 -11.15
C ILE A 138 23.18 8.23 -11.84
N PRO A 139 23.49 6.92 -11.87
CA PRO A 139 24.71 6.45 -12.52
C PRO A 139 24.74 6.82 -14.00
N ASN A 140 25.90 7.22 -14.52
CA ASN A 140 26.05 7.62 -15.94
C ASN A 140 25.51 6.56 -16.92
N TRP A 141 25.71 5.27 -16.63
CA TRP A 141 25.20 4.20 -17.49
C TRP A 141 23.66 4.19 -17.58
N VAL A 142 22.93 4.64 -16.55
CA VAL A 142 21.47 4.77 -16.60
C VAL A 142 21.10 5.88 -17.58
N HIS A 143 21.82 7.00 -17.56
CA HIS A 143 21.65 8.07 -18.55
C HIS A 143 21.93 7.58 -19.97
N GLU A 144 23.09 6.97 -20.19
CA GLU A 144 23.60 6.58 -21.50
C GLU A 144 22.82 5.42 -22.13
N LEU A 145 22.54 4.36 -21.36
CA LEU A 145 21.97 3.12 -21.87
C LEU A 145 20.45 3.10 -21.80
N VAL A 146 19.83 3.80 -20.84
CA VAL A 146 18.38 3.71 -20.58
C VAL A 146 17.66 5.01 -20.93
N ILE A 147 17.98 6.11 -20.24
CA ILE A 147 17.25 7.38 -20.37
C ILE A 147 17.39 7.93 -21.78
N LYS A 148 18.62 7.98 -22.33
CA LYS A 148 18.87 8.48 -23.69
C LYS A 148 18.06 7.69 -24.74
N LYS A 149 17.92 6.37 -24.57
CA LYS A 149 17.14 5.54 -25.48
C LYS A 149 15.64 5.80 -25.39
N LEU A 150 15.12 6.03 -24.19
CA LEU A 150 13.72 6.42 -23.96
C LEU A 150 13.42 7.79 -24.58
N VAL A 151 14.33 8.76 -24.43
CA VAL A 151 14.21 10.09 -25.05
C VAL A 151 14.25 9.99 -26.57
N ALA A 152 15.24 9.27 -27.13
CA ALA A 152 15.36 9.07 -28.58
C ALA A 152 14.15 8.35 -29.19
N SER A 153 13.45 7.52 -28.41
CA SER A 153 12.24 6.81 -28.84
C SER A 153 10.95 7.60 -28.56
N GLY A 154 11.05 8.84 -28.07
CA GLY A 154 9.91 9.71 -27.77
C GLY A 154 9.05 9.27 -26.58
N VAL A 155 9.56 8.40 -25.71
CA VAL A 155 8.81 7.90 -24.54
C VAL A 155 8.68 8.97 -23.45
N VAL A 156 9.74 9.76 -23.25
CA VAL A 156 9.78 10.90 -22.33
C VAL A 156 10.59 12.04 -22.95
N PRO A 157 10.35 13.30 -22.59
CA PRO A 157 11.18 14.40 -23.05
C PRO A 157 12.57 14.36 -22.40
N GLU A 158 13.51 15.07 -23.01
CA GLU A 158 14.81 15.35 -22.41
C GLU A 158 14.63 16.04 -21.04
N ASP A 159 15.56 15.79 -20.11
CA ASP A 159 15.55 16.32 -18.74
C ASP A 159 14.33 15.99 -17.87
N PHE A 160 13.44 15.09 -18.33
CA PHE A 160 12.31 14.65 -17.52
C PHE A 160 12.76 13.87 -16.28
N VAL A 161 13.67 12.91 -16.45
CA VAL A 161 14.01 11.96 -15.40
C VAL A 161 15.00 12.57 -14.42
N ASN A 162 14.61 12.67 -13.15
CA ASN A 162 15.50 13.05 -12.05
C ASN A 162 15.50 12.04 -10.88
N SER A 163 14.70 10.97 -10.98
CA SER A 163 14.67 9.87 -10.02
C SER A 163 14.75 8.55 -10.80
N ALA A 164 15.73 7.72 -10.46
CA ALA A 164 15.87 6.37 -10.97
C ALA A 164 15.90 5.38 -9.80
N VAL A 165 14.97 4.42 -9.79
CA VAL A 165 14.90 3.39 -8.74
C VAL A 165 15.03 2.02 -9.36
N ILE A 166 16.00 1.23 -8.89
CA ILE A 166 16.18 -0.16 -9.30
C ILE A 166 15.58 -1.04 -8.21
N ASN A 167 14.54 -1.81 -8.55
CA ASN A 167 14.06 -2.87 -7.67
C ASN A 167 14.60 -4.21 -8.20
N ASP A 168 15.36 -4.93 -7.37
CA ASP A 168 15.85 -6.27 -7.67
C ASP A 168 15.11 -7.30 -6.80
N TYR A 169 14.43 -8.23 -7.46
CA TYR A 169 13.55 -9.22 -6.85
C TYR A 169 14.17 -10.62 -6.93
N GLN A 170 14.15 -11.30 -5.79
CA GLN A 170 14.43 -12.74 -5.72
C GLN A 170 13.16 -13.54 -6.06
N PRO A 171 13.28 -14.84 -6.41
CA PRO A 171 12.12 -15.72 -6.61
C PRO A 171 11.14 -15.65 -5.43
N GLY A 172 9.84 -15.52 -5.72
CA GLY A 172 8.79 -15.29 -4.73
C GLY A 172 8.72 -13.87 -4.16
N GLY A 173 9.60 -12.98 -4.61
CA GLY A 173 9.56 -11.55 -4.30
C GLY A 173 8.26 -10.89 -4.77
N CYS A 174 7.86 -9.82 -4.10
CA CYS A 174 6.62 -9.12 -4.42
C CYS A 174 6.68 -7.62 -4.08
N ILE A 175 5.67 -6.90 -4.54
CA ILE A 175 5.35 -5.56 -4.01
C ILE A 175 3.86 -5.52 -3.71
N VAL A 176 3.53 -5.15 -2.48
CA VAL A 176 2.14 -4.98 -2.02
C VAL A 176 1.48 -3.87 -2.83
N SER A 177 0.16 -3.96 -2.96
CA SER A 177 -0.65 -2.96 -3.66
C SER A 177 -0.38 -1.53 -3.17
N HIS A 178 -0.09 -0.64 -4.10
CA HIS A 178 0.16 0.78 -3.83
C HIS A 178 -0.11 1.63 -5.06
N VAL A 179 -0.16 2.95 -4.87
CA VAL A 179 -0.14 3.97 -5.92
C VAL A 179 1.18 4.73 -5.78
N ASP A 180 1.86 5.04 -6.89
CA ASP A 180 3.05 5.89 -6.84
C ASP A 180 2.66 7.26 -6.26
N PRO A 181 3.38 7.76 -5.21
CA PRO A 181 2.96 8.93 -4.46
C PRO A 181 2.71 10.15 -5.35
N ILE A 182 1.44 10.54 -5.49
CA ILE A 182 1.01 11.60 -6.41
C ILE A 182 1.55 12.98 -6.04
N HIS A 183 1.74 13.22 -4.75
CA HIS A 183 2.34 14.45 -4.23
C HIS A 183 3.87 14.49 -4.35
N ILE A 184 4.51 13.38 -4.76
CA ILE A 184 5.97 13.33 -4.96
C ILE A 184 6.33 13.30 -6.44
N PHE A 185 5.63 12.50 -7.25
CA PHE A 185 6.04 12.24 -8.64
C PHE A 185 5.07 12.82 -9.66
N GLU A 186 5.60 13.51 -10.66
CA GLU A 186 4.88 13.82 -11.89
C GLU A 186 4.58 12.54 -12.68
N ARG A 187 3.65 12.64 -13.63
CA ARG A 187 3.34 11.57 -14.59
C ARG A 187 3.95 11.95 -15.96
N PRO A 188 4.29 10.98 -16.81
CA PRO A 188 4.09 9.54 -16.62
C PRO A 188 5.14 8.89 -15.69
N ILE A 189 4.81 7.71 -15.17
CA ILE A 189 5.75 6.81 -14.51
C ILE A 189 6.26 5.81 -15.54
N VAL A 190 7.58 5.74 -15.75
CA VAL A 190 8.19 4.84 -16.72
C VAL A 190 8.91 3.70 -16.00
N SER A 191 8.74 2.47 -16.47
CA SER A 191 9.46 1.32 -15.95
C SER A 191 10.00 0.44 -17.07
N VAL A 192 11.21 -0.10 -16.89
CA VAL A 192 11.87 -1.01 -17.84
C VAL A 192 12.25 -2.29 -17.12
N SER A 193 11.80 -3.44 -17.63
CA SER A 193 11.99 -4.74 -16.97
C SER A 193 13.23 -5.49 -17.49
N PHE A 194 13.93 -6.20 -16.61
CA PHE A 194 15.17 -6.92 -16.89
C PHE A 194 15.21 -8.30 -16.21
N PHE A 195 16.15 -9.13 -16.64
CA PHE A 195 16.40 -10.53 -16.29
C PHE A 195 15.32 -11.52 -16.74
N SER A 196 14.06 -11.29 -16.38
CA SER A 196 12.99 -12.25 -16.66
C SER A 196 11.63 -11.60 -16.87
N ASP A 197 10.74 -12.38 -17.49
CA ASP A 197 9.35 -12.02 -17.70
C ASP A 197 8.55 -12.14 -16.40
N SER A 198 7.58 -11.23 -16.22
CA SER A 198 6.67 -11.26 -15.08
C SER A 198 5.34 -10.56 -15.44
N ALA A 199 4.59 -10.14 -14.43
CA ALA A 199 3.35 -9.41 -14.58
C ALA A 199 3.21 -8.29 -13.54
N LEU A 200 2.75 -7.13 -14.02
CA LEU A 200 2.26 -6.05 -13.19
C LEU A 200 0.74 -6.20 -13.09
N CYS A 201 0.24 -6.29 -11.87
CA CYS A 201 -1.18 -6.49 -11.60
C CYS A 201 -1.80 -5.19 -11.07
N PHE A 202 -3.01 -4.87 -11.50
CA PHE A 202 -3.77 -3.70 -11.04
C PHE A 202 -5.03 -4.11 -10.27
N GLY A 203 -5.38 -3.37 -9.24
CA GLY A 203 -6.61 -3.59 -8.45
C GLY A 203 -6.54 -4.79 -7.49
N CYS A 204 -5.34 -5.27 -7.17
CA CYS A 204 -5.18 -6.38 -6.23
C CYS A 204 -5.39 -5.94 -4.77
N LYS A 205 -6.09 -6.77 -4.00
CA LYS A 205 -6.17 -6.69 -2.54
C LYS A 205 -5.28 -7.76 -1.94
N PHE A 206 -4.39 -7.36 -1.03
CA PHE A 206 -3.56 -8.29 -0.27
C PHE A 206 -4.26 -8.59 1.04
N GLN A 207 -4.36 -9.86 1.39
CA GLN A 207 -4.73 -10.31 2.72
C GLN A 207 -3.48 -10.92 3.36
N PHE A 208 -3.23 -10.57 4.60
CA PHE A 208 -2.08 -11.07 5.35
C PHE A 208 -2.53 -12.14 6.35
N LYS A 209 -1.67 -13.15 6.57
CA LYS A 209 -1.87 -14.31 7.48
C LYS A 209 -2.95 -15.33 7.04
N PRO A 210 -2.67 -16.19 6.03
CA PRO A 210 -1.48 -16.24 5.18
C PRO A 210 -1.54 -15.17 4.08
N ILE A 211 -0.41 -14.89 3.42
CA ILE A 211 -0.41 -13.95 2.29
C ILE A 211 -1.29 -14.53 1.17
N ARG A 212 -2.39 -13.84 0.88
CA ARG A 212 -3.27 -14.10 -0.27
C ARG A 212 -3.40 -12.82 -1.06
N VAL A 213 -3.55 -12.97 -2.38
CA VAL A 213 -3.79 -11.83 -3.27
C VAL A 213 -5.05 -12.12 -4.04
N SER A 214 -5.96 -11.14 -4.10
CA SER A 214 -7.17 -11.25 -4.90
C SER A 214 -6.84 -11.39 -6.39
N GLU A 215 -7.83 -11.74 -7.19
CA GLU A 215 -7.70 -11.55 -8.62
C GLU A 215 -7.50 -10.07 -8.96
N PRO A 216 -6.62 -9.75 -9.93
CA PRO A 216 -6.41 -8.39 -10.38
C PRO A 216 -7.55 -7.92 -11.28
N VAL A 217 -7.88 -6.64 -11.27
CA VAL A 217 -8.71 -6.02 -12.32
C VAL A 217 -8.04 -6.19 -13.69
N LEU A 218 -6.73 -5.93 -13.76
CA LEU A 218 -5.93 -6.14 -14.97
C LEU A 218 -4.62 -6.87 -14.64
N PHE A 219 -4.33 -7.93 -15.39
CA PHE A 219 -3.02 -8.59 -15.42
C PHE A 219 -2.26 -8.10 -16.65
N LEU A 220 -1.16 -7.38 -16.45
CA LEU A 220 -0.32 -6.82 -17.51
C LEU A 220 1.01 -7.60 -17.59
N PRO A 221 1.24 -8.41 -18.64
CA PRO A 221 2.55 -9.02 -18.86
C PRO A 221 3.64 -7.95 -19.03
N VAL A 222 4.74 -8.08 -18.29
CA VAL A 222 5.92 -7.21 -18.39
C VAL A 222 7.15 -8.07 -18.68
N ARG A 223 7.52 -8.11 -19.97
CA ARG A 223 8.61 -8.96 -20.47
C ARG A 223 9.98 -8.31 -20.27
N ARG A 224 11.05 -9.10 -20.28
CA ARG A 224 12.42 -8.59 -20.34
C ARG A 224 12.58 -7.63 -21.52
N GLY A 225 13.14 -6.44 -21.27
CA GLY A 225 13.32 -5.37 -22.24
C GLY A 225 12.07 -4.52 -22.54
N SER A 226 10.90 -4.90 -22.01
CA SER A 226 9.69 -4.11 -22.20
C SER A 226 9.72 -2.84 -21.35
N VAL A 227 9.28 -1.75 -21.96
CA VAL A 227 9.03 -0.45 -21.32
C VAL A 227 7.54 -0.34 -21.07
N THR A 228 7.15 -0.05 -19.84
CA THR A 228 5.78 0.22 -19.45
C THR A 228 5.66 1.64 -18.92
N VAL A 229 4.75 2.41 -19.52
CA VAL A 229 4.46 3.81 -19.20
C VAL A 229 3.07 3.86 -18.57
N LEU A 230 2.98 4.40 -17.35
CA LEU A 230 1.73 4.56 -16.61
C LEU A 230 1.36 6.05 -16.53
N SER A 231 0.10 6.35 -16.84
CA SER A 231 -0.48 7.69 -16.78
C SER A 231 -1.99 7.61 -16.51
N GLY A 232 -2.61 8.74 -16.18
CA GLY A 232 -4.06 8.84 -15.95
C GLY A 232 -4.57 7.77 -14.98
N TYR A 233 -5.67 7.10 -15.35
CA TYR A 233 -6.34 6.13 -14.47
C TYR A 233 -5.39 5.05 -13.92
N ALA A 234 -4.46 4.54 -14.74
CA ALA A 234 -3.53 3.48 -14.33
C ALA A 234 -2.48 3.93 -13.30
N ALA A 235 -2.16 5.22 -13.28
CA ALA A 235 -1.18 5.79 -12.36
C ALA A 235 -1.81 6.41 -11.12
N ASP A 236 -3.08 6.82 -11.19
CA ASP A 236 -3.69 7.72 -10.21
C ASP A 236 -4.88 7.09 -9.47
N GLU A 237 -5.72 6.32 -10.16
CA GLU A 237 -7.03 5.90 -9.66
C GLU A 237 -7.07 4.44 -9.20
N ILE A 238 -6.06 3.65 -9.55
CA ILE A 238 -5.99 2.24 -9.17
C ILE A 238 -4.62 1.86 -8.62
N THR A 239 -4.63 0.97 -7.64
CA THR A 239 -3.40 0.39 -7.09
C THR A 239 -2.79 -0.62 -8.04
N HIS A 240 -1.46 -0.74 -8.01
CA HIS A 240 -0.74 -1.79 -8.71
C HIS A 240 0.20 -2.56 -7.75
N CYS A 241 0.51 -3.80 -8.13
CA CYS A 241 1.30 -4.72 -7.34
C CYS A 241 2.03 -5.74 -8.23
N ILE A 242 2.97 -6.47 -7.64
CA ILE A 242 3.51 -7.70 -8.23
C ILE A 242 3.24 -8.82 -7.23
N ARG A 243 2.64 -9.92 -7.68
CA ARG A 243 2.28 -11.04 -6.81
C ARG A 243 3.47 -12.00 -6.69
N PRO A 244 3.67 -12.68 -5.55
CA PRO A 244 4.77 -13.62 -5.37
C PRO A 244 4.86 -14.70 -6.47
N GLN A 245 3.72 -15.22 -6.91
CA GLN A 245 3.64 -16.26 -7.94
C GLN A 245 4.06 -15.80 -9.35
N ASP A 246 4.12 -14.48 -9.58
CA ASP A 246 4.50 -13.90 -10.87
C ASP A 246 6.03 -13.65 -10.96
N ILE A 247 6.78 -13.81 -9.87
CA ILE A 247 8.25 -13.73 -9.83
C ILE A 247 8.81 -15.13 -9.59
N LYS A 248 9.00 -15.87 -10.69
CA LYS A 248 9.45 -17.27 -10.65
C LYS A 248 10.97 -17.41 -10.60
N GLU A 249 11.66 -16.43 -11.16
CA GLU A 249 13.11 -16.32 -11.22
C GLU A 249 13.51 -14.87 -10.89
N ARG A 250 14.82 -14.58 -10.84
CA ARG A 250 15.29 -13.22 -10.54
C ARG A 250 14.73 -12.24 -11.56
N ARG A 251 14.22 -11.11 -11.09
CA ARG A 251 13.72 -10.03 -11.93
C ARG A 251 14.21 -8.70 -11.41
N ALA A 252 14.61 -7.80 -12.30
CA ALA A 252 14.82 -6.41 -11.94
C ALA A 252 13.92 -5.48 -12.76
N VAL A 253 13.68 -4.28 -12.22
CA VAL A 253 13.01 -3.20 -12.94
C VAL A 253 13.68 -1.89 -12.59
N ILE A 254 13.94 -1.06 -13.59
CA ILE A 254 14.36 0.33 -13.42
C ILE A 254 13.13 1.20 -13.60
N ILE A 255 12.80 1.98 -12.57
CA ILE A 255 11.67 2.91 -12.53
C ILE A 255 12.23 4.33 -12.65
N LEU A 256 11.81 5.06 -13.68
CA LEU A 256 12.29 6.38 -14.05
C LEU A 256 11.13 7.37 -13.90
N ARG A 257 11.36 8.41 -13.10
CA ARG A 257 10.33 9.37 -12.70
C ARG A 257 10.90 10.78 -12.63
N LYS A 258 9.98 11.73 -12.58
CA LYS A 258 10.26 13.13 -12.27
C LYS A 258 9.61 13.49 -10.94
N THR A 259 10.37 14.01 -9.98
CA THR A 259 9.79 14.55 -8.76
C THR A 259 9.14 15.90 -9.05
N ARG A 260 8.00 16.17 -8.41
CA ARG A 260 7.36 17.47 -8.50
C ARG A 260 8.23 18.56 -7.85
N PRO A 261 8.21 19.80 -8.36
CA PRO A 261 8.92 20.92 -7.73
C PRO A 261 8.43 21.23 -6.32
N ASP A 262 7.15 20.99 -6.03
CA ASP A 262 6.47 21.22 -4.75
C ASP A 262 6.46 19.96 -3.85
N ALA A 263 7.15 18.89 -4.24
CA ALA A 263 7.16 17.65 -3.48
C ALA A 263 7.74 17.89 -2.07
N PRO A 264 7.02 17.50 -1.00
CA PRO A 264 7.45 17.79 0.36
C PRO A 264 8.71 16.98 0.69
N ARG A 265 9.68 17.66 1.31
CA ARG A 265 11.00 17.12 1.64
C ARG A 265 11.20 17.09 3.15
N LEU A 266 11.97 16.13 3.64
CA LEU A 266 12.47 16.19 5.02
C LEU A 266 13.33 17.43 5.18
N GLU A 267 13.12 18.17 6.26
CA GLU A 267 13.95 19.33 6.56
C GLU A 267 15.38 18.87 6.89
N VAL A 268 16.36 19.62 6.38
CA VAL A 268 17.74 19.44 6.80
C VAL A 268 17.78 19.89 8.26
N ASN A 269 18.19 19.01 9.17
CA ASN A 269 18.65 19.42 10.50
C ASN A 269 19.94 20.24 10.31
N LEU A 270 19.83 21.45 9.78
CA LEU A 270 20.87 22.45 9.97
C LEU A 270 20.94 22.65 11.48
N PRO A 271 22.08 22.42 12.14
CA PRO A 271 22.23 22.83 13.52
C PRO A 271 21.95 24.32 13.53
N SER A 272 20.82 24.71 14.11
CA SER A 272 20.50 26.10 14.34
C SER A 272 21.71 26.70 15.06
N ASN A 273 22.27 27.79 14.53
CA ASN A 273 23.21 28.65 15.24
C ASN A 273 22.51 29.35 16.42
N ALA A 274 21.77 28.59 17.23
CA ALA A 274 21.33 28.98 18.54
C ALA A 274 22.50 28.67 19.48
N ILE A 275 23.09 29.74 20.01
CA ILE A 275 24.03 29.72 21.12
C ILE A 275 23.51 28.71 22.16
N PRO A 276 24.26 27.65 22.52
CA PRO A 276 23.78 26.72 23.51
C PRO A 276 23.72 27.44 24.87
N PRO A 277 22.61 27.36 25.62
CA PRO A 277 22.64 27.76 27.02
C PRO A 277 23.59 26.82 27.76
N VAL A 278 24.52 27.41 28.50
CA VAL A 278 25.52 26.70 29.32
C VAL A 278 24.79 25.81 30.33
N SER A 279 24.88 24.49 30.17
CA SER A 279 24.47 23.50 31.17
C SER A 279 25.68 22.72 31.70
N PRO A 280 25.69 22.29 32.98
CA PRO A 280 26.87 21.72 33.64
C PRO A 280 27.19 20.29 33.15
N PRO A 281 28.40 19.76 33.44
CA PRO A 281 28.88 18.55 32.80
C PRO A 281 28.23 17.29 33.36
N GLU A 282 27.40 16.62 32.56
CA GLU A 282 26.92 15.28 32.85
C GLU A 282 27.90 14.20 32.36
N ARG A 283 28.05 13.16 33.20
CA ARG A 283 28.99 12.05 33.04
C ARG A 283 28.81 11.30 31.72
N ARG A 284 29.93 11.09 31.03
CA ARG A 284 30.07 10.17 29.89
C ARG A 284 29.57 8.77 30.26
N GLN A 285 28.43 8.35 29.71
CA GLN A 285 28.06 6.94 29.64
C GLN A 285 28.77 6.29 28.45
N ILE A 286 29.71 5.39 28.76
CA ILE A 286 30.41 4.56 27.78
C ILE A 286 29.39 3.58 27.18
N LEU A 287 29.02 3.79 25.92
CA LEU A 287 28.23 2.82 25.16
C LEU A 287 29.10 1.59 24.87
N LYS A 288 28.69 0.44 25.39
CA LYS A 288 29.34 -0.86 25.17
C LYS A 288 29.25 -1.24 23.69
N ALA A 289 30.37 -1.70 23.13
CA ALA A 289 30.45 -2.25 21.77
C ALA A 289 29.45 -3.40 21.58
N LYS A 290 28.62 -3.30 20.53
CA LYS A 290 27.76 -4.42 20.10
C LYS A 290 28.66 -5.51 19.51
N ARG A 291 28.64 -6.67 20.18
CA ARG A 291 29.33 -7.91 19.80
C ARG A 291 28.98 -8.34 18.37
N SER A 292 30.01 -8.80 17.70
CA SER A 292 30.04 -9.32 16.34
C SER A 292 29.24 -10.62 16.15
N HIS A 293 28.81 -10.81 14.89
CA HIS A 293 28.52 -12.07 14.19
C HIS A 293 27.90 -13.22 14.99
N ARG A 294 26.58 -13.37 14.89
CA ARG A 294 25.94 -14.69 14.93
C ARG A 294 25.50 -15.07 13.51
N LYS A 295 25.90 -16.27 13.07
CA LYS A 295 25.42 -16.91 11.84
C LYS A 295 23.90 -16.99 11.87
N ALA A 296 23.26 -16.70 10.74
CA ALA A 296 21.82 -16.76 10.59
C ALA A 296 21.30 -18.18 10.82
N ASP A 297 20.21 -18.28 11.58
CA ASP A 297 19.48 -19.53 11.84
C ASP A 297 18.79 -19.96 10.53
N PRO A 298 19.05 -21.17 10.01
CA PRO A 298 18.45 -21.65 8.76
C PRO A 298 16.92 -21.76 8.82
N ASP A 299 16.30 -21.72 9.99
CA ASP A 299 14.84 -21.79 10.15
C ASP A 299 14.16 -20.41 10.33
N ALA A 300 14.93 -19.32 10.24
CA ALA A 300 14.40 -17.96 10.31
C ALA A 300 13.48 -17.60 9.12
N ALA A 301 13.52 -18.36 8.02
CA ALA A 301 12.66 -18.19 6.86
C ALA A 301 11.22 -18.70 7.09
N HIS A 302 10.99 -19.57 8.07
CA HIS A 302 9.67 -20.15 8.35
C HIS A 302 8.90 -19.48 9.49
N ARG A 303 9.47 -18.46 10.13
CA ARG A 303 8.76 -17.70 11.16
C ARG A 303 8.02 -16.51 10.54
N PRO A 304 6.68 -16.48 10.52
CA PRO A 304 5.94 -15.35 9.96
C PRO A 304 6.22 -14.12 10.84
N ARG A 305 7.05 -13.20 10.32
CA ARG A 305 7.14 -11.85 10.87
C ARG A 305 5.92 -11.08 10.41
N ILE A 306 5.14 -10.63 11.38
CA ILE A 306 4.02 -9.71 11.19
C ILE A 306 4.55 -8.47 10.45
N LEU A 307 3.99 -8.18 9.27
CA LEU A 307 4.15 -6.86 8.67
C LEU A 307 3.21 -5.93 9.46
N GLU A 308 3.68 -4.79 9.95
CA GLU A 308 2.86 -3.99 10.87
C GLU A 308 1.62 -3.32 10.24
N MET A 309 1.44 -3.44 8.92
CA MET A 309 0.16 -3.16 8.25
C MET A 309 -0.96 -4.11 8.73
N ASP A 310 -0.60 -5.29 9.26
CA ASP A 310 -1.48 -6.39 9.65
C ASP A 310 -2.38 -6.12 10.87
N LYS A 311 -2.17 -5.04 11.63
CA LYS A 311 -2.95 -4.78 12.85
C LYS A 311 -4.23 -3.99 12.58
N GLU A 312 -4.25 -3.12 11.57
CA GLU A 312 -5.37 -2.19 11.34
C GLU A 312 -6.45 -2.81 10.44
N GLU A 313 -6.06 -3.57 9.41
CA GLU A 313 -7.00 -4.25 8.52
C GLU A 313 -7.82 -5.32 9.29
N ASN A 314 -7.18 -6.05 10.20
CA ASN A 314 -7.84 -7.03 11.06
C ASN A 314 -8.79 -6.41 12.11
N ARG A 315 -8.64 -5.12 12.45
CA ARG A 315 -9.59 -4.44 13.34
C ARG A 315 -10.88 -4.06 12.63
N ARG A 316 -10.81 -3.76 11.32
CA ARG A 316 -11.99 -3.38 10.53
C ARG A 316 -12.90 -4.57 10.18
N SER A 317 -12.37 -5.79 10.25
CA SER A 317 -13.09 -7.03 9.89
C SER A 317 -13.96 -7.62 11.02
N VAL A 318 -13.98 -7.03 12.21
CA VAL A 318 -14.77 -7.56 13.35
C VAL A 318 -16.03 -6.72 13.56
N VAL A 319 -17.13 -7.14 12.96
CA VAL A 319 -18.48 -6.63 13.29
C VAL A 319 -18.84 -7.09 14.72
N PRO A 320 -19.14 -6.19 15.67
CA PRO A 320 -19.52 -6.61 17.01
C PRO A 320 -20.92 -7.24 17.01
N ARG A 321 -20.99 -8.54 17.25
CA ARG A 321 -22.23 -9.22 17.62
C ARG A 321 -22.66 -8.74 19.01
N HIS A 322 -23.72 -7.93 19.09
CA HIS A 322 -24.38 -7.60 20.35
C HIS A 322 -24.79 -8.88 21.10
N ARG A 323 -24.08 -9.19 22.19
CA ARG A 323 -24.57 -10.11 23.23
C ARG A 323 -25.05 -9.29 24.40
N ARG A 324 -26.38 -9.30 24.59
CA ARG A 324 -27.05 -8.92 25.84
C ARG A 324 -26.43 -9.70 26.99
N ARG A 325 -26.01 -9.01 28.05
CA ARG A 325 -25.74 -9.61 29.36
C ARG A 325 -26.54 -8.88 30.42
N SER A 326 -27.26 -9.71 31.17
CA SER A 326 -28.19 -9.45 32.25
C SER A 326 -27.52 -8.94 33.52
N ASP A 327 -28.24 -8.09 34.22
CA ASP A 327 -27.99 -7.59 35.58
C ASP A 327 -27.90 -8.69 36.65
N SER A 328 -27.05 -8.44 37.64
CA SER A 328 -27.08 -8.94 39.02
C SER A 328 -25.97 -8.20 39.79
N SER A 329 -26.30 -7.20 40.62
CA SER A 329 -26.32 -7.26 42.10
C SER A 329 -24.98 -7.80 42.70
N SER A 330 -24.24 -7.09 43.56
CA SER A 330 -24.65 -6.52 44.86
C SER A 330 -23.64 -5.51 45.48
N GLU A 331 -24.20 -4.49 46.14
CA GLU A 331 -23.85 -3.76 47.38
C GLU A 331 -22.46 -3.81 48.06
N ASN A 332 -21.99 -2.60 48.48
CA ASN A 332 -21.62 -2.18 49.86
C ASN A 332 -20.51 -1.09 49.81
N PHE A 333 -20.34 -0.12 50.71
CA PHE A 333 -21.15 0.70 51.64
C PHE A 333 -20.13 1.66 52.34
N TRP A 334 -20.57 2.86 52.76
CA TRP A 334 -19.95 3.84 53.70
C TRP A 334 -18.83 4.73 53.10
N ARG A 335 -18.68 6.04 53.38
CA ARG A 335 -19.15 7.04 54.37
C ARG A 335 -18.66 8.41 53.77
N ARG A 336 -19.18 9.62 53.96
CA ARG A 336 -19.65 10.32 55.17
C ARG A 336 -20.18 11.71 54.77
N SER A 337 -21.39 11.99 55.25
CA SER A 337 -22.06 13.23 55.67
C SER A 337 -21.69 14.62 55.14
N GLU A 338 -22.75 15.27 54.65
CA GLU A 338 -23.03 16.71 54.58
C GLU A 338 -22.97 17.43 55.93
N ALA A 339 -22.83 18.76 55.88
CA ALA A 339 -23.41 19.65 56.87
C ALA A 339 -23.98 20.93 56.22
N THR A 340 -25.32 21.01 56.30
CA THR A 340 -26.14 22.18 56.73
C THR A 340 -26.23 23.40 55.79
N ARG A 341 -27.31 23.55 54.99
CA ARG A 341 -28.65 24.13 55.32
C ARG A 341 -28.62 25.53 55.94
N SER A 342 -29.20 26.52 55.23
CA SER A 342 -30.29 27.39 55.74
C SER A 342 -30.66 28.54 54.77
N TYR A 343 -31.86 28.43 54.19
CA TYR A 343 -32.91 29.45 53.98
C TYR A 343 -32.68 30.81 53.27
N ASN A 344 -33.48 30.97 52.21
CA ASN A 344 -34.37 32.08 51.81
C ASN A 344 -33.82 33.46 51.34
N ASP A 345 -34.03 33.68 50.04
CA ASP A 345 -34.45 34.88 49.26
C ASP A 345 -35.46 35.82 49.99
N PRO A 346 -35.84 37.04 49.52
CA PRO A 346 -35.68 37.63 48.17
C PRO A 346 -35.44 39.18 48.10
N ASP A 347 -35.60 39.74 46.90
CA ASP A 347 -35.65 41.16 46.46
C ASP A 347 -34.28 41.87 46.40
N ASP A 348 -33.94 42.64 45.36
CA ASP A 348 -34.80 43.57 44.62
C ASP A 348 -34.21 43.95 43.23
N SER A 349 -35.05 44.60 42.45
CA SER A 349 -34.99 44.95 41.02
C SER A 349 -33.90 46.03 40.63
N PRO A 350 -34.05 46.79 39.53
CA PRO A 350 -33.60 46.45 38.18
C PRO A 350 -32.63 47.53 37.62
N ASN A 351 -31.83 47.23 36.59
CA ASN A 351 -31.57 48.32 35.63
C ASN A 351 -31.21 47.85 34.22
N SER A 352 -31.96 48.44 33.31
CA SER A 352 -31.91 48.28 31.87
C SER A 352 -30.69 48.99 31.28
N ALA A 353 -29.98 48.36 30.36
CA ALA A 353 -29.41 49.07 29.21
C ALA A 353 -29.08 48.13 28.04
N ARG A 354 -29.99 48.16 27.06
CA ARG A 354 -29.73 48.43 25.64
C ARG A 354 -28.68 47.57 24.89
N LYS A 355 -29.28 46.81 23.97
CA LYS A 355 -29.11 46.89 22.50
C LYS A 355 -27.80 46.37 21.85
N VAL A 356 -28.04 45.28 21.09
CA VAL A 356 -27.90 45.18 19.62
C VAL A 356 -26.51 44.93 19.02
N LYS A 357 -26.45 43.77 18.33
CA LYS A 357 -25.64 43.39 17.14
C LYS A 357 -24.12 43.30 17.36
N MET A 358 -23.38 42.38 16.77
CA MET A 358 -23.57 41.50 15.61
C MET A 358 -22.50 40.40 15.66
N ARG A 359 -22.79 39.30 14.97
CA ARG A 359 -21.92 38.38 14.22
C ARG A 359 -20.50 38.08 14.74
N ARG A 360 -20.21 36.78 14.79
CA ARG A 360 -19.03 36.06 14.25
C ARG A 360 -19.16 34.61 14.75
N HIS A 361 -18.69 33.56 14.10
CA HIS A 361 -17.95 33.38 12.86
C HIS A 361 -18.24 31.96 12.37
#